data_AF-A0A150G9I4-F1
#
_entry.id   AF-A0A150G9I4-F1
#
_cell.length_a   1.000
_cell.length_b   1.000
_cell.length_c   1.000
_cell.angle_alpha   90.00
_cell.angle_beta   90.00
_cell.angle_gamma   90.00
#
_symmetry.space_group_name_H-M   'P 1'
#
loop_
_entity.id
_entity.type
_entity.pdbx_description
1 polymer ?
#
loop_
_entity_poly.entity_id
_entity_poly.type
_entity_poly.pdbx_seq_one_letter_code
_entity_poly.pdbx_strand_id
1 'polypeptide(L)'
;MESLKRSADEAGVNGEGGPDYKSARLPDRFESCEPRLRERIERLVAGGLVRADDVDDKALDLLKEQKIDDAINVIDQFERAVQGGNVKNKSAYLAGVATRHKHFGHGPKLAKEVQQRLEQLYRSGKMRDTQILDTKVLEAIHDLEPGFALRVIENFEGKDLEDARNVNALFMSTIKITKEQISRERAYGMPPPAHGYRDVAPPPHHGPPAPHGHPPPPYGMPPPPYSPPPYSAPPPYSAPPPFSAPPPPYGAHSSYAPPLTHAPPPPMLAGPVAGPARRHCGAEQAAAGVRIDELHNLSPHAPYVPAPVALALQRAWDSGNRLVSMLDEGSWKALTEMEASHGQQVVNEVVEAMNNQQIRNSNAFLISVAKKFLTGSVSSPGAGGSFGAGPGYGGGGFGGGGFGGGYGGGGGGGGGGQKGVPALNKLQGVLGQRAQDLLVQHSHVLRDSHFDEVVVSQLQKLPEHESLEVLAEVGRHELVGVKNIPAYIMGIINRYKRGGARPGY
;
A
#
# COMPACT_ATOMS: atom_id res chain seq x y z
N MET A 1 26.79 89.70 25.32
CA MET A 1 26.78 88.44 24.53
C MET A 1 26.08 87.37 25.37
N GLU A 2 24.91 87.62 25.96
CA GLU A 2 23.56 87.62 25.36
C GLU A 2 23.15 86.30 24.68
N SER A 3 22.59 85.43 25.53
CA SER A 3 21.91 84.18 25.24
C SER A 3 20.61 84.39 24.49
N LEU A 4 20.47 83.76 23.32
CA LEU A 4 19.19 83.63 22.61
C LEU A 4 18.58 82.25 22.90
N LYS A 5 17.65 82.25 23.87
CA LYS A 5 16.58 81.24 23.99
C LYS A 5 15.65 81.39 22.79
N ARG A 6 15.44 80.33 22.01
CA ARG A 6 14.29 80.22 21.11
C ARG A 6 13.36 79.12 21.62
N SER A 7 12.14 79.53 21.94
CA SER A 7 10.99 78.71 22.34
C SER A 7 10.67 77.65 21.30
N ALA A 8 10.26 76.48 21.80
CA ALA A 8 9.73 75.36 21.06
C ALA A 8 8.24 75.19 21.38
N ASP A 9 7.46 76.23 21.12
CA ASP A 9 6.00 76.22 21.12
C ASP A 9 5.52 76.83 19.80
N GLU A 10 4.40 76.34 19.27
CA GLU A 10 3.85 76.56 17.91
C GLU A 10 4.45 75.74 16.76
N ALA A 11 4.23 74.42 16.80
CA ALA A 11 3.92 73.69 15.57
C ALA A 11 2.42 73.37 15.58
N GLY A 12 1.66 74.13 14.80
CA GLY A 12 0.22 73.95 14.63
C GLY A 12 -0.12 72.55 14.13
N VAL A 13 -0.90 71.84 14.94
CA VAL A 13 -1.64 70.64 14.53
C VAL A 13 -2.79 71.11 13.63
N ASN A 14 -2.50 71.31 12.35
CA ASN A 14 -3.52 71.31 11.31
C ASN A 14 -3.95 69.86 11.11
N GLY A 15 -4.92 69.44 11.91
CA GLY A 15 -5.70 68.24 11.67
C GLY A 15 -6.69 68.49 10.55
N GLU A 16 -6.30 68.25 9.30
CA GLU A 16 -7.24 68.08 8.19
C GLU A 16 -6.65 67.08 7.18
N GLY A 17 -7.39 66.01 6.89
CA GLY A 17 -7.03 65.03 5.88
C GLY A 17 -6.49 63.69 6.41
N GLY A 18 -7.06 63.15 7.49
CA GLY A 18 -7.07 61.69 7.62
C GLY A 18 -7.67 61.13 6.33
N PRO A 19 -7.03 60.17 5.64
CA PRO A 19 -7.52 59.68 4.36
C PRO A 19 -8.97 59.30 4.56
N ASP A 20 -9.82 59.97 3.80
CA ASP A 20 -11.26 59.78 3.79
C ASP A 20 -11.47 58.32 3.37
N TYR A 21 -11.52 57.41 4.35
CA TYR A 21 -11.85 56.01 4.16
C TYR A 21 -13.35 55.96 3.85
N LYS A 22 -13.73 56.55 2.71
CA LYS A 22 -15.01 56.34 2.05
C LYS A 22 -15.28 54.86 2.20
N SER A 23 -16.35 54.53 2.91
CA SER A 23 -16.77 53.19 3.28
C SER A 23 -16.36 52.24 2.16
N ALA A 24 -15.25 51.52 2.39
CA ALA A 24 -14.55 50.80 1.33
C ALA A 24 -15.43 49.61 0.97
N ARG A 25 -16.43 49.87 0.15
CA ARG A 25 -17.36 48.88 -0.34
C ARG A 25 -16.51 47.82 -1.01
N LEU A 26 -16.66 46.58 -0.57
CA LEU A 26 -15.94 45.48 -1.17
C LEU A 26 -16.23 45.46 -2.68
N PRO A 27 -15.23 45.19 -3.52
CA PRO A 27 -15.44 45.00 -4.95
C PRO A 27 -16.55 43.98 -5.24
N ASP A 28 -17.26 44.13 -6.36
CA ASP A 28 -18.44 43.30 -6.69
C ASP A 28 -18.13 41.78 -6.75
N ARG A 29 -16.86 41.38 -6.92
CA ARG A 29 -16.44 39.97 -6.90
C ARG A 29 -16.84 39.21 -5.62
N PHE A 30 -16.95 39.92 -4.49
CA PHE A 30 -17.34 39.34 -3.20
C PHE A 30 -18.85 39.09 -3.09
N GLU A 31 -19.67 39.64 -4.00
CA GLU A 31 -21.13 39.41 -4.00
C GLU A 31 -21.51 37.96 -4.28
N SER A 32 -20.63 37.24 -4.99
CA SER A 32 -20.78 35.80 -5.27
C SER A 32 -20.46 34.90 -4.07
N CYS A 33 -19.89 35.43 -2.99
CA CYS A 33 -19.64 34.67 -1.76
C CYS A 33 -20.90 34.57 -0.91
N GLU A 34 -21.02 33.47 -0.16
CA GLU A 34 -22.06 33.28 0.84
C GLU A 34 -22.02 34.44 1.88
N PRO A 35 -23.18 34.96 2.34
CA PRO A 35 -23.25 36.16 3.18
C PRO A 35 -22.42 36.12 4.47
N ARG A 36 -22.38 34.99 5.21
CA ARG A 36 -21.57 34.86 6.44
C ARG A 36 -20.07 34.89 6.13
N LEU A 37 -19.64 34.26 5.04
CA LEU A 37 -18.24 34.31 4.60
C LEU A 37 -17.85 35.74 4.20
N ARG A 38 -18.72 36.41 3.45
CA ARG A 38 -18.54 37.80 3.02
C ARG A 38 -18.42 38.75 4.20
N GLU A 39 -19.35 38.67 5.15
CA GLU A 39 -19.33 39.47 6.38
C GLU A 39 -18.00 39.27 7.14
N ARG A 40 -17.48 38.03 7.16
CA ARG A 40 -16.21 37.73 7.81
C ARG A 40 -15.03 38.39 7.10
N ILE A 41 -15.00 38.36 5.77
CA ILE A 41 -13.96 39.03 4.96
C ILE A 41 -14.06 40.55 5.10
N GLU A 42 -15.28 41.11 5.04
CA GLU A 42 -15.55 42.54 5.25
C GLU A 42 -14.98 43.01 6.59
N ARG A 43 -15.17 42.22 7.65
CA ARG A 43 -14.63 42.54 8.97
C ARG A 43 -13.09 42.63 8.99
N LEU A 44 -12.40 41.76 8.25
CA LEU A 44 -10.94 41.82 8.14
C LEU A 44 -10.47 43.06 7.38
N VAL A 45 -11.18 43.44 6.32
CA VAL A 45 -10.87 44.63 5.52
C VAL A 45 -11.18 45.91 6.28
N ALA A 46 -12.34 46.00 6.92
CA ALA A 46 -12.75 47.13 7.75
C ALA A 46 -11.82 47.31 8.97
N GLY A 47 -11.31 46.20 9.53
CA GLY A 47 -10.33 46.23 10.60
C GLY A 47 -8.91 46.62 10.17
N GLY A 48 -8.67 46.85 8.87
CA GLY A 48 -7.35 47.20 8.33
C GLY A 48 -6.31 46.07 8.40
N LEU A 49 -6.73 44.84 8.74
CA LEU A 49 -5.85 43.67 8.82
C LEU A 49 -5.37 43.26 7.42
N VAL A 50 -6.27 43.32 6.44
CA VAL A 50 -6.03 42.97 5.04
C VAL A 50 -6.63 44.02 4.11
N ARG A 51 -6.05 44.22 2.94
CA ARG A 51 -6.64 45.01 1.86
C ARG A 51 -7.61 44.13 1.06
N ALA A 52 -8.59 44.72 0.38
CA ALA A 52 -9.49 43.97 -0.50
C ALA A 52 -8.73 43.21 -1.62
N ASP A 53 -7.55 43.70 -2.02
CA ASP A 53 -6.67 43.06 -3.00
C ASP A 53 -5.77 41.96 -2.41
N ASP A 54 -5.64 41.89 -1.07
CA ASP A 54 -4.93 40.80 -0.40
C ASP A 54 -5.75 39.48 -0.44
N VAL A 55 -7.02 39.55 -0.85
CA VAL A 55 -7.90 38.39 -1.06
C VAL A 55 -8.15 38.27 -2.57
N ASP A 56 -7.27 37.51 -3.24
CA ASP A 56 -7.31 37.32 -4.69
C ASP A 56 -8.43 36.36 -5.13
N ASP A 57 -8.72 36.37 -6.44
CA ASP A 57 -9.81 35.57 -7.00
C ASP A 57 -9.59 34.07 -6.79
N LYS A 58 -8.32 33.61 -6.83
CA LYS A 58 -7.95 32.22 -6.59
C LYS A 58 -8.27 31.78 -5.15
N ALA A 59 -7.93 32.60 -4.16
CA ALA A 59 -8.25 32.32 -2.77
C ALA A 59 -9.77 32.32 -2.55
N LEU A 60 -10.50 33.25 -3.19
CA LEU A 60 -11.95 33.29 -3.15
C LEU A 60 -12.59 32.03 -3.74
N ASP A 61 -12.13 31.57 -4.89
CA ASP A 61 -12.66 30.35 -5.51
C ASP A 61 -12.42 29.12 -4.62
N LEU A 62 -11.24 29.00 -4.00
CA LEU A 62 -10.96 27.95 -3.02
C LEU A 62 -11.85 28.02 -1.78
N LEU A 63 -12.24 29.22 -1.33
CA LEU A 63 -13.16 29.39 -0.20
C LEU A 63 -14.60 29.05 -0.59
N LYS A 64 -15.03 29.39 -1.81
CA LYS A 64 -16.38 29.08 -2.33
C LYS A 64 -16.60 27.58 -2.55
N GLU A 65 -15.54 26.84 -2.86
CA GLU A 65 -15.60 25.38 -3.00
C GLU A 65 -15.73 24.63 -1.66
N GLN A 66 -15.47 25.30 -0.53
CA GLN A 66 -15.54 24.71 0.80
C GLN A 66 -16.94 24.86 1.41
N LYS A 67 -17.25 24.02 2.41
CA LYS A 67 -18.43 24.26 3.26
C LYS A 67 -18.24 25.59 3.99
N ILE A 68 -19.34 26.28 4.22
CA ILE A 68 -19.31 27.63 4.81
C ILE A 68 -18.54 27.68 6.14
N ASP A 69 -18.75 26.70 7.02
CA ASP A 69 -18.08 26.69 8.32
C ASP A 69 -16.57 26.43 8.19
N ASP A 70 -16.13 25.66 7.20
CA ASP A 70 -14.71 25.45 6.90
C ASP A 70 -14.06 26.71 6.31
N ALA A 71 -14.75 27.37 5.39
CA ALA A 71 -14.29 28.64 4.83
C ALA A 71 -14.15 29.71 5.93
N ILE A 72 -15.08 29.75 6.90
CA ILE A 72 -14.98 30.63 8.08
C ILE A 72 -13.77 30.24 8.93
N ASN A 73 -13.55 28.95 9.20
CA ASN A 73 -12.38 28.48 9.95
C ASN A 73 -11.05 28.85 9.26
N VAL A 74 -11.00 28.77 7.93
CA VAL A 74 -9.85 29.23 7.12
C VAL A 74 -9.61 30.72 7.33
N ILE A 75 -10.65 31.54 7.26
CA ILE A 75 -10.56 32.99 7.47
C ILE A 75 -10.14 33.32 8.91
N ASP A 76 -10.66 32.61 9.92
CA ASP A 76 -10.27 32.77 11.32
C ASP A 76 -8.80 32.39 11.57
N GLN A 77 -8.34 31.30 10.95
CA GLN A 77 -6.94 30.89 11.01
C GLN A 77 -6.03 31.93 10.33
N PHE A 78 -6.45 32.43 9.18
CA PHE A 78 -5.75 33.49 8.45
C PHE A 78 -5.65 34.77 9.27
N GLU A 79 -6.75 35.21 9.89
CA GLU A 79 -6.79 36.39 10.75
C GLU A 79 -5.76 36.32 11.87
N ARG A 80 -5.73 35.20 12.62
CA ARG A 80 -4.75 35.00 13.70
C ARG A 80 -3.30 35.08 13.21
N ALA A 81 -3.03 34.54 12.02
CA ALA A 81 -1.69 34.57 11.43
C ALA A 81 -1.27 36.00 11.01
N VAL A 82 -2.21 36.77 10.45
CA VAL A 82 -1.96 38.16 10.01
C VAL A 82 -1.80 39.10 11.21
N GLN A 83 -2.59 38.93 12.27
CA GLN A 83 -2.47 39.70 13.52
C GLN A 83 -1.06 39.59 14.13
N GLY A 84 -0.39 38.45 13.96
CA GLY A 84 0.98 38.25 14.43
C GLY A 84 2.07 38.94 13.59
N GLY A 85 1.71 39.66 12.50
CA GLY A 85 2.67 40.39 11.65
C GLY A 85 3.60 39.51 10.80
N ASN A 86 3.44 38.18 10.83
CA ASN A 86 4.37 37.23 10.22
C ASN A 86 4.08 36.94 8.74
N VAL A 87 3.03 37.52 8.17
CA VAL A 87 2.57 37.21 6.81
C VAL A 87 2.96 38.32 5.85
N LYS A 88 4.03 38.09 5.07
CA LYS A 88 4.51 39.05 4.06
C LYS A 88 3.59 39.13 2.84
N ASN A 89 3.13 37.97 2.35
CA ASN A 89 2.23 37.86 1.20
C ASN A 89 0.92 37.22 1.66
N LYS A 90 -0.09 38.07 1.87
CA LYS A 90 -1.38 37.71 2.46
C LYS A 90 -2.24 36.86 1.53
N SER A 91 -2.28 37.17 0.23
CA SER A 91 -3.05 36.39 -0.76
C SER A 91 -2.51 34.98 -0.91
N ALA A 92 -1.19 34.84 -1.09
CA ALA A 92 -0.55 33.54 -1.19
C ALA A 92 -0.71 32.72 0.11
N TYR A 93 -0.64 33.38 1.26
CA TYR A 93 -0.86 32.70 2.54
C TYR A 93 -2.30 32.21 2.69
N LEU A 94 -3.29 33.06 2.41
CA LEU A 94 -4.71 32.69 2.48
C LEU A 94 -5.04 31.54 1.53
N ALA A 95 -4.60 31.62 0.27
CA ALA A 95 -4.76 30.54 -0.70
C ALA A 95 -4.11 29.23 -0.18
N GLY A 96 -2.95 29.33 0.47
CA GLY A 96 -2.28 28.20 1.11
C GLY A 96 -3.07 27.61 2.28
N VAL A 97 -3.66 28.46 3.15
CA VAL A 97 -4.53 27.99 4.26
C VAL A 97 -5.77 27.31 3.70
N ALA A 98 -6.45 27.94 2.74
CA ALA A 98 -7.63 27.39 2.09
C ALA A 98 -7.35 26.04 1.42
N THR A 99 -6.21 25.92 0.73
CA THR A 99 -5.76 24.66 0.12
C THR A 99 -5.51 23.59 1.19
N ARG A 100 -4.80 23.91 2.28
CA ARG A 100 -4.59 22.97 3.40
C ARG A 100 -5.92 22.52 4.00
N HIS A 101 -6.85 23.44 4.21
CA HIS A 101 -8.15 23.11 4.79
C HIS A 101 -9.01 22.28 3.82
N LYS A 102 -8.91 22.52 2.51
CA LYS A 102 -9.52 21.66 1.49
C LYS A 102 -8.98 20.22 1.54
N HIS A 103 -7.68 20.05 1.76
CA HIS A 103 -7.07 18.71 1.81
C HIS A 103 -7.15 18.02 3.19
N PHE A 104 -7.22 18.77 4.28
CA PHE A 104 -7.09 18.24 5.64
C PHE A 104 -8.22 18.66 6.61
N GLY A 105 -9.17 19.50 6.19
CA GLY A 105 -9.99 20.38 7.04
C GLY A 105 -10.97 19.77 8.02
N HIS A 106 -11.15 18.44 8.00
CA HIS A 106 -11.92 17.73 9.04
C HIS A 106 -11.10 16.63 9.74
N GLY A 107 -9.84 16.47 9.36
CA GLY A 107 -8.96 15.50 9.98
C GLY A 107 -8.48 15.98 11.35
N PRO A 108 -8.05 15.05 12.22
CA PRO A 108 -7.40 15.41 13.47
C PRO A 108 -6.14 16.26 13.22
N LYS A 109 -5.80 17.10 14.19
CA LYS A 109 -4.63 17.98 14.11
C LYS A 109 -3.35 17.16 14.13
N LEU A 110 -2.76 16.95 12.97
CA LEU A 110 -1.48 16.25 12.83
C LEU A 110 -0.34 17.09 13.43
N ALA A 111 0.72 16.41 13.87
CA ALA A 111 1.96 17.07 14.25
C ALA A 111 2.49 17.91 13.06
N LYS A 112 3.06 19.09 13.36
CA LYS A 112 3.46 20.07 12.33
C LYS A 112 4.41 19.48 11.28
N GLU A 113 5.37 18.67 11.70
CA GLU A 113 6.33 18.00 10.81
C GLU A 113 5.66 16.96 9.90
N VAL A 114 4.69 16.20 10.41
CA VAL A 114 3.92 15.21 9.65
C VAL A 114 3.05 15.92 8.60
N GLN A 115 2.40 17.02 8.99
CA GLN A 115 1.62 17.85 8.08
C GLN A 115 2.51 18.43 6.96
N GLN A 116 3.69 18.97 7.31
CA GLN A 116 4.65 19.48 6.34
C GLN A 116 5.12 18.39 5.36
N ARG A 117 5.36 17.17 5.84
CA ARG A 117 5.77 16.05 5.00
C ARG A 117 4.66 15.59 4.05
N LEU A 118 3.41 15.52 4.52
CA LEU A 118 2.25 15.26 3.65
C LEU A 118 2.08 16.35 2.60
N GLU A 119 2.21 17.63 2.98
CA GLU A 119 2.17 18.73 2.01
C GLU A 119 3.27 18.63 0.95
N GLN A 120 4.48 18.25 1.36
CA GLN A 120 5.58 18.01 0.41
C GLN A 120 5.24 16.89 -0.59
N LEU A 121 4.56 15.84 -0.14
CA LEU A 121 4.11 14.74 -0.99
C LEU A 121 3.06 15.16 -2.04
N TYR A 122 2.16 16.09 -1.72
CA TYR A 122 1.26 16.70 -2.70
C TYR A 122 2.02 17.65 -3.65
N ARG A 123 2.89 18.51 -3.10
CA ARG A 123 3.67 19.47 -3.90
C ARG A 123 4.65 18.80 -4.88
N SER A 124 5.16 17.62 -4.56
CA SER A 124 6.03 16.87 -5.46
C SER A 124 5.29 16.28 -6.66
N GLY A 125 3.96 16.34 -6.68
CA GLY A 125 3.12 15.76 -7.72
C GLY A 125 3.00 14.24 -7.65
N LYS A 126 3.61 13.59 -6.65
CA LYS A 126 3.45 12.15 -6.39
C LYS A 126 2.00 11.80 -6.11
N MET A 127 1.31 12.61 -5.31
CA MET A 127 -0.13 12.51 -5.11
C MET A 127 -0.85 13.58 -5.95
N ARG A 128 -1.88 13.16 -6.68
CA ARG A 128 -2.73 14.09 -7.44
C ARG A 128 -3.60 14.90 -6.49
N ASP A 129 -3.96 16.12 -6.86
CA ASP A 129 -4.86 16.99 -6.08
C ASP A 129 -6.24 16.35 -5.85
N THR A 130 -6.65 15.43 -6.74
CA THR A 130 -7.90 14.67 -6.61
C THR A 130 -7.80 13.50 -5.62
N GLN A 131 -6.59 13.09 -5.25
CA GLN A 131 -6.33 11.94 -4.38
C GLN A 131 -6.17 12.39 -2.93
N ILE A 132 -7.22 12.98 -2.37
CA ILE A 132 -7.21 13.48 -1.00
C ILE A 132 -7.29 12.30 -0.02
N LEU A 133 -6.40 12.29 0.98
CA LEU A 133 -6.46 11.32 2.07
C LEU A 133 -7.77 11.48 2.84
N ASP A 134 -8.50 10.38 3.01
CA ASP A 134 -9.75 10.42 3.77
C ASP A 134 -9.50 10.60 5.29
N THR A 135 -10.58 10.95 6.00
CA THR A 135 -10.54 11.16 7.45
C THR A 135 -9.97 9.96 8.20
N LYS A 136 -10.25 8.73 7.76
CA LYS A 136 -9.76 7.51 8.44
C LYS A 136 -8.26 7.35 8.32
N VAL A 137 -7.68 7.68 7.15
CA VAL A 137 -6.22 7.70 6.98
C VAL A 137 -5.61 8.77 7.86
N LEU A 138 -6.19 9.97 7.90
CA LEU A 138 -5.67 11.07 8.74
C LEU A 138 -5.77 10.74 10.24
N GLU A 139 -6.85 10.10 10.69
CA GLU A 139 -6.98 9.54 12.05
C GLU A 139 -5.93 8.47 12.33
N ALA A 140 -5.75 7.54 11.40
CA ALA A 140 -4.72 6.51 11.54
C ALA A 140 -3.31 7.07 11.58
N ILE A 141 -3.03 8.22 10.93
CA ILE A 141 -1.76 8.94 11.01
C ILE A 141 -1.63 9.69 12.32
N HIS A 142 -2.71 10.33 12.80
CA HIS A 142 -2.73 11.06 14.07
C HIS A 142 -2.45 10.15 15.27
N ASP A 143 -2.95 8.92 15.24
CA ASP A 143 -2.75 7.94 16.31
C ASP A 143 -1.33 7.34 16.33
N LEU A 144 -0.46 7.73 15.38
CA LEU A 144 0.94 7.31 15.33
C LEU A 144 1.82 8.31 16.06
N GLU A 145 2.90 7.80 16.64
CA GLU A 145 4.02 8.65 17.06
C GLU A 145 4.56 9.44 15.84
N PRO A 146 4.90 10.73 15.95
CA PRO A 146 5.30 11.55 14.80
C PRO A 146 6.44 10.97 13.96
N GLY A 147 7.50 10.44 14.60
CA GLY A 147 8.60 9.79 13.90
C GLY A 147 8.16 8.54 13.12
N PHE A 148 7.17 7.81 13.64
CA PHE A 148 6.60 6.66 12.97
C PHE A 148 5.73 7.07 11.78
N ALA A 149 4.92 8.12 11.93
CA ALA A 149 4.13 8.69 10.83
C ALA A 149 5.03 9.18 9.69
N LEU A 150 6.16 9.83 9.99
CA LEU A 150 7.14 10.26 8.99
C LEU A 150 7.72 9.06 8.21
N ARG A 151 8.13 7.99 8.90
CA ARG A 151 8.64 6.76 8.25
C ARG A 151 7.57 6.09 7.37
N VAL A 152 6.30 6.13 7.77
CA VAL A 152 5.18 5.67 6.92
C VAL A 152 5.07 6.51 5.64
N ILE A 153 5.12 7.84 5.75
CA ILE A 153 5.02 8.74 4.59
C ILE A 153 6.20 8.52 3.64
N GLU A 154 7.41 8.35 4.16
CA GLU A 154 8.61 8.03 3.37
C GLU A 154 8.47 6.68 2.64
N ASN A 155 8.05 5.63 3.36
CA ASN A 155 7.79 4.33 2.76
C ASN A 155 6.68 4.39 1.70
N PHE A 156 5.70 5.28 1.87
CA PHE A 156 4.61 5.47 0.92
C PHE A 156 5.09 6.25 -0.33
N GLU A 157 5.93 7.26 -0.17
CA GLU A 157 6.49 8.06 -1.28
C GLU A 157 7.30 7.21 -2.27
N GLY A 158 7.99 6.18 -1.75
CA GLY A 158 8.74 5.21 -2.55
C GLY A 158 7.87 4.24 -3.35
N LYS A 159 6.55 4.20 -3.14
CA LYS A 159 5.63 3.34 -3.89
C LYS A 159 5.24 3.96 -5.23
N ASP A 160 4.87 3.09 -6.16
CA ASP A 160 4.25 3.50 -7.41
C ASP A 160 2.75 3.78 -7.18
N LEU A 161 2.34 5.01 -7.49
CA LEU A 161 0.98 5.50 -7.30
C LEU A 161 0.18 5.52 -8.62
N GLU A 162 0.81 5.23 -9.77
CA GLU A 162 0.13 5.21 -11.07
C GLU A 162 -0.87 4.06 -11.15
N ASP A 163 -0.47 2.88 -10.67
CA ASP A 163 -1.29 1.67 -10.64
C ASP A 163 -2.23 1.59 -9.42
N ALA A 164 -2.12 2.54 -8.48
CA ALA A 164 -2.89 2.52 -7.25
C ALA A 164 -4.37 2.89 -7.50
N ARG A 165 -5.23 1.86 -7.59
CA ARG A 165 -6.69 2.03 -7.73
C ARG A 165 -7.33 2.81 -6.57
N ASN A 166 -6.81 2.62 -5.35
CA ASN A 166 -7.28 3.28 -4.15
C ASN A 166 -6.09 3.69 -3.28
N VAL A 167 -5.75 4.98 -3.33
CA VAL A 167 -4.61 5.57 -2.63
C VAL A 167 -4.76 5.45 -1.12
N ASN A 168 -5.96 5.65 -0.58
CA ASN A 168 -6.22 5.53 0.87
C ASN A 168 -5.98 4.10 1.36
N ALA A 169 -6.45 3.10 0.62
CA ALA A 169 -6.21 1.70 0.95
C ALA A 169 -4.71 1.34 0.89
N LEU A 170 -4.00 1.85 -0.11
CA LEU A 170 -2.55 1.67 -0.23
C LEU A 170 -1.82 2.33 0.95
N PHE A 171 -2.22 3.53 1.35
CA PHE A 171 -1.64 4.25 2.48
C PHE A 171 -1.87 3.51 3.79
N MET A 172 -3.10 3.03 4.05
CA MET A 172 -3.41 2.18 5.21
C MET A 172 -2.60 0.87 5.21
N SER A 173 -2.41 0.27 4.04
CA SER A 173 -1.54 -0.90 3.89
C SER A 173 -0.09 -0.56 4.25
N THR A 174 0.43 0.60 3.84
CA THR A 174 1.76 1.07 4.26
C THR A 174 1.85 1.26 5.76
N ILE A 175 0.86 1.89 6.41
CA ILE A 175 0.80 2.02 7.87
C ILE A 175 0.94 0.64 8.52
N LYS A 176 0.14 -0.34 8.07
CA LYS A 176 0.14 -1.70 8.62
C LYS A 176 1.50 -2.40 8.45
N ILE A 177 2.07 -2.35 7.24
CA ILE A 177 3.36 -2.99 6.93
C ILE A 177 4.48 -2.37 7.76
N THR A 178 4.55 -1.04 7.85
CA THR A 178 5.56 -0.35 8.65
C THR A 178 5.39 -0.67 10.15
N LYS A 179 4.15 -0.83 10.65
CA LYS A 179 3.91 -1.22 12.06
C LYS A 179 4.48 -2.60 12.32
N GLU A 180 4.22 -3.55 11.43
CA GLU A 180 4.72 -4.91 11.54
C GLU A 180 6.25 -4.97 11.45
N GLN A 181 6.87 -4.21 10.54
CA GLN A 181 8.32 -4.13 10.42
C GLN A 181 8.98 -3.63 11.70
N ILE A 182 8.48 -2.54 12.29
CA ILE A 182 9.03 -2.01 13.54
C ILE A 182 8.79 -2.95 14.72
N SER A 183 7.62 -3.61 14.80
CA SER A 183 7.39 -4.63 15.81
C SER A 183 8.37 -5.81 15.69
N ARG A 184 8.75 -6.20 14.46
CA ARG A 184 9.77 -7.24 14.22
C ARG A 184 11.17 -6.74 14.60
N GLU A 185 11.58 -5.55 14.17
CA GLU A 185 12.89 -4.97 14.52
C GLU A 185 13.09 -4.89 16.04
N ARG A 186 12.04 -4.49 16.78
CA ARG A 186 12.09 -4.41 18.25
C ARG A 186 12.20 -5.78 18.93
N ALA A 187 11.65 -6.82 18.33
CA ALA A 187 11.71 -8.18 18.87
C ALA A 187 13.09 -8.84 18.74
N TYR A 188 13.92 -8.40 17.78
CA TYR A 188 15.26 -8.97 17.54
C TYR A 188 16.41 -8.10 18.06
N GLY A 189 16.17 -6.83 18.41
CA GLY A 189 17.21 -5.87 18.81
C GLY A 189 17.54 -5.81 20.30
N MET A 190 16.74 -6.43 21.17
CA MET A 190 17.11 -6.64 22.57
C MET A 190 17.49 -8.11 22.73
N PRO A 191 18.74 -8.44 23.15
CA PRO A 191 18.99 -9.78 23.66
C PRO A 191 17.90 -10.03 24.70
N PRO A 192 17.21 -11.20 24.66
CA PRO A 192 16.21 -11.52 25.67
C PRO A 192 16.84 -11.18 27.02
N PRO A 193 16.19 -10.34 27.86
CA PRO A 193 16.76 -9.92 29.13
C PRO A 193 17.30 -11.18 29.74
N ALA A 194 18.64 -11.22 29.92
CA ALA A 194 19.34 -12.45 30.22
C ALA A 194 18.48 -13.16 31.23
N HIS A 195 17.91 -14.30 30.83
CA HIS A 195 17.24 -15.18 31.77
C HIS A 195 18.37 -15.55 32.71
N GLY A 196 18.56 -14.70 33.72
CA GLY A 196 19.28 -15.03 34.91
C GLY A 196 18.62 -16.34 35.25
N TYR A 197 19.43 -17.39 35.19
CA TYR A 197 19.25 -18.52 36.06
C TYR A 197 18.74 -17.92 37.35
N ARG A 198 17.43 -18.06 37.56
CA ARG A 198 16.86 -17.90 38.87
C ARG A 198 17.52 -19.06 39.58
N ASP A 199 18.69 -18.78 40.17
CA ASP A 199 19.26 -19.61 41.20
C ASP A 199 18.07 -19.94 42.07
N VAL A 200 17.72 -21.22 42.05
CA VAL A 200 16.69 -21.78 42.90
C VAL A 200 17.26 -21.52 44.29
N ALA A 201 16.86 -20.39 44.86
CA ALA A 201 17.22 -20.03 46.22
C ALA A 201 16.82 -21.24 47.07
N PRO A 202 17.77 -21.84 47.81
CA PRO A 202 17.45 -22.94 48.69
C PRO A 202 16.33 -22.51 49.64
N PRO A 203 15.45 -23.45 50.05
CA PRO A 203 14.30 -23.15 50.89
C PRO A 203 14.75 -22.37 52.15
N PRO A 204 13.93 -21.42 52.61
CA PRO A 204 14.31 -20.52 53.70
C PRO A 204 14.51 -21.33 54.98
N HIS A 205 15.77 -21.50 55.39
CA HIS A 205 16.08 -21.93 56.74
C HIS A 205 15.70 -20.79 57.69
N HIS A 206 14.78 -21.09 58.61
CA HIS A 206 14.43 -20.27 59.75
C HIS A 206 15.67 -20.01 60.62
N GLY A 207 16.32 -18.87 60.40
CA GLY A 207 17.30 -18.29 61.32
C GLY A 207 16.65 -17.28 62.26
N PRO A 208 17.19 -17.10 63.48
CA PRO A 208 16.60 -16.26 64.53
C PRO A 208 16.68 -14.76 64.20
N PRO A 209 15.80 -13.94 64.80
CA PRO A 209 15.65 -12.52 64.48
C PRO A 209 16.90 -11.71 64.89
N ALA A 210 17.47 -10.99 63.93
CA ALA A 210 18.51 -9.99 64.18
C ALA A 210 17.86 -8.65 64.62
N PRO A 211 18.46 -7.94 65.59
CA PRO A 211 17.89 -6.74 66.21
C PRO A 211 18.14 -5.47 65.39
N HIS A 212 17.14 -4.58 65.44
CA HIS A 212 17.19 -3.12 65.41
C HIS A 212 18.27 -2.36 64.60
N GLY A 213 17.78 -1.56 63.64
CA GLY A 213 17.98 -0.10 63.67
C GLY A 213 19.21 0.46 62.95
N HIS A 214 19.02 0.90 61.70
CA HIS A 214 19.83 1.98 61.12
C HIS A 214 18.92 3.11 60.62
N PRO A 215 19.13 4.37 61.06
CA PRO A 215 18.39 5.51 60.57
C PRO A 215 18.81 5.90 59.14
N PRO A 216 17.93 6.57 58.38
CA PRO A 216 18.25 7.04 57.03
C PRO A 216 19.35 8.12 57.05
N PRO A 217 20.21 8.18 56.03
CA PRO A 217 21.25 9.20 55.94
C PRO A 217 20.63 10.60 55.76
N PRO A 218 21.23 11.64 56.36
CA PRO A 218 20.72 13.00 56.30
C PRO A 218 20.91 13.57 54.88
N TYR A 219 19.84 14.15 54.35
CA TYR A 219 19.85 14.98 53.14
C TYR A 219 20.80 16.17 53.34
N GLY A 220 21.89 16.26 52.58
CA GLY A 220 22.77 17.44 52.64
C GLY A 220 24.17 17.35 52.03
N MET A 221 24.52 16.36 51.21
CA MET A 221 25.81 16.37 50.50
C MET A 221 25.67 16.87 49.05
N PRO A 222 26.47 17.87 48.63
CA PRO A 222 26.56 18.25 47.22
C PRO A 222 27.20 17.10 46.40
N PRO A 223 26.82 16.93 45.12
CA PRO A 223 27.33 15.85 44.29
C PRO A 223 28.84 15.96 44.10
N PRO A 224 29.58 14.83 44.10
CA PRO A 224 31.01 14.84 43.85
C PRO A 224 31.32 15.34 42.42
N PRO A 225 32.46 16.00 42.21
CA PRO A 225 32.86 16.50 40.90
C PRO A 225 33.04 15.32 39.92
N TYR A 226 32.46 15.46 38.74
CA TYR A 226 32.57 14.52 37.63
C TYR A 226 34.05 14.38 37.21
N SER A 227 34.65 13.21 37.50
CA SER A 227 35.92 12.81 36.90
C SER A 227 35.64 12.22 35.50
N PRO A 228 36.21 12.76 34.41
CA PRO A 228 36.08 12.15 33.10
C PRO A 228 36.82 10.79 33.06
N PRO A 229 36.28 9.78 32.35
CA PRO A 229 36.91 8.48 32.23
C PRO A 229 38.23 8.58 31.44
N PRO A 230 39.25 7.77 31.78
CA PRO A 230 40.53 7.79 31.10
C PRO A 230 40.39 7.26 29.66
N TYR A 231 40.94 8.02 28.72
CA TYR A 231 41.13 7.62 27.33
C TYR A 231 41.86 6.27 27.26
N SER A 232 41.15 5.24 26.78
CA SER A 232 41.75 3.95 26.46
C SER A 232 42.42 4.07 25.09
N ALA A 233 43.74 3.87 25.05
CA ALA A 233 44.51 3.82 23.81
C ALA A 233 44.10 2.62 22.93
N PRO A 234 44.13 2.74 21.60
CA PRO A 234 43.82 1.64 20.70
C PRO A 234 44.91 0.55 20.72
N PRO A 235 44.55 -0.74 20.58
CA PRO A 235 45.51 -1.83 20.59
C PRO A 235 46.37 -1.84 19.30
N PRO A 236 47.64 -2.29 19.39
CA PRO A 236 48.55 -2.35 18.25
C PRO A 236 48.20 -3.52 17.32
N TYR A 237 48.43 -3.29 16.02
CA TYR A 237 48.29 -4.25 14.93
C TYR A 237 49.00 -5.58 15.24
N SER A 238 48.23 -6.67 15.27
CA SER A 238 48.74 -8.04 15.26
C SER A 238 49.07 -8.48 13.82
N ALA A 239 50.25 -9.08 13.69
CA ALA A 239 50.82 -9.60 12.45
C ALA A 239 50.02 -10.79 11.86
N PRO A 240 50.15 -11.07 10.54
CA PRO A 240 49.45 -12.16 9.89
C PRO A 240 50.04 -13.53 10.24
N PRO A 241 49.23 -14.61 10.38
CA PRO A 241 49.72 -15.94 10.66
C PRO A 241 50.32 -16.62 9.41
N PRO A 242 51.39 -17.44 9.56
CA PRO A 242 51.98 -18.18 8.45
C PRO A 242 51.30 -19.54 8.23
N PHE A 243 51.19 -19.90 6.94
CA PHE A 243 51.19 -21.25 6.34
C PHE A 243 50.52 -22.44 7.06
N SER A 244 49.39 -22.85 6.47
CA SER A 244 49.09 -24.19 5.92
C SER A 244 49.57 -25.45 6.66
N ALA A 245 48.62 -26.23 7.20
CA ALA A 245 48.77 -27.66 7.46
C ALA A 245 47.71 -28.46 6.67
N PRO A 246 48.04 -29.63 6.10
CA PRO A 246 47.12 -30.44 5.30
C PRO A 246 46.16 -31.30 6.16
N PRO A 247 44.99 -31.71 5.62
CA PRO A 247 44.00 -32.47 6.38
C PRO A 247 44.38 -33.96 6.54
N PRO A 248 43.96 -34.61 7.64
CA PRO A 248 44.19 -36.04 7.86
C PRO A 248 43.22 -36.92 7.04
N PRO A 249 43.60 -38.18 6.73
CA PRO A 249 42.82 -39.08 5.90
C PRO A 249 41.68 -39.74 6.68
N TYR A 250 40.54 -39.90 6.00
CA TYR A 250 39.37 -40.65 6.45
C TYR A 250 39.70 -42.11 6.73
N GLY A 251 39.26 -42.61 7.88
CA GLY A 251 39.27 -44.04 8.18
C GLY A 251 38.46 -44.40 9.42
N ALA A 252 37.63 -45.43 9.25
CA ALA A 252 37.08 -46.35 10.25
C ALA A 252 35.74 -46.00 10.96
N HIS A 253 34.78 -46.83 10.59
CA HIS A 253 33.52 -47.23 11.22
C HIS A 253 33.54 -47.32 12.75
N SER A 254 32.42 -46.94 13.38
CA SER A 254 32.05 -47.41 14.72
C SER A 254 30.63 -47.98 14.69
N SER A 255 30.55 -49.21 15.19
CA SER A 255 29.39 -50.10 15.21
C SER A 255 28.63 -50.00 16.53
N TYR A 256 27.30 -50.16 16.45
CA TYR A 256 26.39 -50.71 17.46
C TYR A 256 26.36 -50.13 18.89
N ALA A 257 25.22 -49.52 19.24
CA ALA A 257 24.64 -49.58 20.59
C ALA A 257 23.09 -49.66 20.49
N PRO A 258 22.41 -50.54 21.25
CA PRO A 258 20.97 -50.79 21.13
C PRO A 258 20.11 -49.77 21.91
N PRO A 259 18.79 -49.64 21.60
CA PRO A 259 17.94 -48.63 22.20
C PRO A 259 17.36 -49.08 23.56
N LEU A 260 17.42 -48.18 24.54
CA LEU A 260 16.65 -48.27 25.78
C LEU A 260 15.26 -47.67 25.56
N THR A 261 14.24 -48.50 25.79
CA THR A 261 12.82 -48.14 25.82
C THR A 261 12.51 -47.32 27.08
N HIS A 262 12.21 -46.03 26.92
CA HIS A 262 11.60 -45.21 27.97
C HIS A 262 10.13 -44.90 27.64
N ALA A 263 9.29 -45.03 28.67
CA ALA A 263 7.85 -44.82 28.64
C ALA A 263 7.46 -43.36 28.32
N PRO A 264 6.27 -43.12 27.72
CA PRO A 264 5.82 -41.78 27.35
C PRO A 264 5.38 -40.96 28.58
N PRO A 265 5.75 -39.67 28.64
CA PRO A 265 5.20 -38.72 29.61
C PRO A 265 3.76 -38.28 29.25
N PRO A 266 2.98 -37.79 30.23
CA PRO A 266 1.55 -37.48 30.08
C PRO A 266 1.28 -36.28 29.14
N PRO A 267 0.07 -36.20 28.54
CA PRO A 267 -0.26 -35.22 27.53
C PRO A 267 -0.40 -33.83 28.14
N MET A 268 0.55 -32.95 27.81
CA MET A 268 0.39 -31.50 28.01
C MET A 268 -0.51 -30.94 26.91
N LEU A 269 -1.43 -30.08 27.34
CA LEU A 269 -2.47 -29.43 26.55
C LEU A 269 -1.91 -28.78 25.27
N ALA A 270 -2.53 -29.13 24.14
CA ALA A 270 -2.14 -28.70 22.81
C ALA A 270 -2.22 -27.16 22.67
N GLY A 271 -1.05 -26.52 22.59
CA GLY A 271 -0.92 -25.22 21.94
C GLY A 271 -1.20 -25.32 20.43
N PRO A 272 -1.34 -24.19 19.72
CA PRO A 272 -1.62 -24.18 18.28
C PRO A 272 -0.56 -25.02 17.56
N VAL A 273 -1.01 -26.02 16.80
CA VAL A 273 -0.17 -26.97 16.08
C VAL A 273 0.77 -26.19 15.18
N ALA A 274 2.05 -26.11 15.56
CA ALA A 274 3.10 -25.56 14.72
C ALA A 274 3.10 -26.37 13.42
N GLY A 275 2.92 -25.70 12.28
CA GLY A 275 3.02 -26.34 10.98
C GLY A 275 4.36 -27.10 10.85
N PRO A 276 4.42 -28.14 10.01
CA PRO A 276 5.64 -28.94 9.85
C PRO A 276 6.84 -28.01 9.58
N ALA A 277 7.91 -28.22 10.33
CA ALA A 277 9.13 -27.43 10.19
C ALA A 277 9.60 -27.48 8.74
N ARG A 278 9.82 -26.30 8.13
CA ARG A 278 10.27 -26.22 6.73
C ARG A 278 11.62 -26.91 6.59
N ARG A 279 11.71 -27.90 5.70
CA ARG A 279 12.95 -28.63 5.44
C ARG A 279 13.92 -27.72 4.65
N HIS A 280 15.14 -27.59 5.13
CA HIS A 280 16.21 -26.88 4.44
C HIS A 280 16.70 -27.72 3.24
N CYS A 281 16.63 -27.18 2.03
CA CYS A 281 16.94 -27.86 0.77
C CYS A 281 18.35 -27.58 0.23
N GLY A 282 19.18 -26.79 0.93
CA GLY A 282 20.51 -26.37 0.44
C GLY A 282 21.44 -27.50 -0.05
N ALA A 283 21.49 -28.64 0.65
CA ALA A 283 22.32 -29.78 0.21
C ALA A 283 21.81 -30.41 -1.09
N GLU A 284 20.48 -30.52 -1.25
CA GLU A 284 19.84 -31.04 -2.47
C GLU A 284 20.01 -30.06 -3.64
N GLN A 285 19.94 -28.75 -3.37
CA GLN A 285 20.21 -27.69 -4.35
C GLN A 285 21.65 -27.74 -4.85
N ALA A 286 22.63 -27.87 -3.95
CA ALA A 286 24.04 -28.03 -4.31
C ALA A 286 24.27 -29.30 -5.14
N ALA A 287 23.65 -30.42 -4.76
CA ALA A 287 23.71 -31.67 -5.54
C ALA A 287 23.07 -31.54 -6.94
N ALA A 288 22.08 -30.66 -7.10
CA ALA A 288 21.47 -30.34 -8.39
C ALA A 288 22.30 -29.33 -9.23
N GLY A 289 23.45 -28.85 -8.73
CA GLY A 289 24.32 -27.90 -9.42
C GLY A 289 23.92 -26.43 -9.26
N VAL A 290 23.09 -26.10 -8.26
CA VAL A 290 22.74 -24.70 -7.93
C VAL A 290 23.93 -24.03 -7.25
N ARG A 291 24.24 -22.78 -7.63
CA ARG A 291 25.25 -21.96 -6.96
C ARG A 291 24.64 -21.37 -5.68
N ILE A 292 24.62 -22.20 -4.62
CA ILE A 292 23.88 -21.91 -3.38
C ILE A 292 24.29 -20.60 -2.73
N ASP A 293 25.58 -20.22 -2.78
CA ASP A 293 26.05 -18.97 -2.19
C ASP A 293 25.47 -17.74 -2.92
N GLU A 294 25.35 -17.78 -4.24
CA GLU A 294 24.72 -16.70 -5.01
C GLU A 294 23.23 -16.63 -4.73
N LEU A 295 22.53 -17.77 -4.80
CA LEU A 295 21.07 -17.83 -4.68
C LEU A 295 20.59 -17.54 -3.25
N HIS A 296 21.26 -18.06 -2.22
CA HIS A 296 20.85 -17.92 -0.82
C HIS A 296 21.00 -16.48 -0.31
N ASN A 297 21.92 -15.72 -0.89
CA ASN A 297 22.08 -14.31 -0.58
C ASN A 297 20.95 -13.41 -1.12
N LEU A 298 20.11 -13.92 -2.03
CA LEU A 298 19.02 -13.15 -2.62
C LEU A 298 17.75 -13.10 -1.75
N SER A 299 17.50 -14.13 -0.93
CA SER A 299 16.36 -14.17 -0.01
C SER A 299 16.59 -15.18 1.11
N PRO A 300 16.13 -14.91 2.35
CA PRO A 300 16.14 -15.88 3.44
C PRO A 300 15.27 -17.11 3.16
N HIS A 301 14.38 -17.06 2.16
CA HIS A 301 13.55 -18.19 1.74
C HIS A 301 14.23 -19.10 0.70
N ALA A 302 15.28 -18.62 0.01
CA ALA A 302 15.97 -19.37 -1.04
C ALA A 302 16.51 -20.76 -0.59
N PRO A 303 17.05 -20.95 0.64
CA PRO A 303 17.51 -22.26 1.09
C PRO A 303 16.41 -23.31 1.25
N TYR A 304 15.13 -22.90 1.26
CA TYR A 304 13.96 -23.77 1.42
C TYR A 304 13.23 -24.04 0.10
N VAL A 305 13.70 -23.48 -1.02
CA VAL A 305 13.11 -23.71 -2.34
C VAL A 305 13.50 -25.12 -2.83
N PRO A 306 12.58 -25.91 -3.40
CA PRO A 306 12.93 -27.24 -3.91
C PRO A 306 14.05 -27.19 -4.96
N ALA A 307 14.96 -28.15 -4.95
CA ALA A 307 16.16 -28.15 -5.80
C ALA A 307 15.90 -27.94 -7.31
N PRO A 308 14.89 -28.59 -7.94
CA PRO A 308 14.56 -28.35 -9.35
C PRO A 308 14.12 -26.90 -9.66
N VAL A 309 13.42 -26.27 -8.71
CA VAL A 309 12.92 -24.90 -8.84
C VAL A 309 14.08 -23.91 -8.71
N ALA A 310 14.97 -24.13 -7.73
CA ALA A 310 16.19 -23.35 -7.56
C ALA A 310 17.10 -23.44 -8.79
N LEU A 311 17.25 -24.62 -9.38
CA LEU A 311 18.02 -24.81 -10.61
C LEU A 311 17.38 -24.08 -11.81
N ALA A 312 16.05 -24.06 -11.92
CA ALA A 312 15.36 -23.30 -12.95
C ALA A 312 15.57 -21.77 -12.80
N LEU A 313 15.50 -21.25 -11.56
CA LEU A 313 15.81 -19.84 -11.28
C LEU A 313 17.26 -19.50 -11.62
N GLN A 314 18.21 -20.36 -11.25
CA GLN A 314 19.63 -20.17 -11.59
C GLN A 314 19.85 -20.14 -13.11
N ARG A 315 19.22 -21.06 -13.87
CA ARG A 315 19.30 -21.08 -15.33
C ARG A 315 18.68 -19.84 -15.97
N ALA A 316 17.57 -19.35 -15.43
CA ALA A 316 16.94 -18.12 -15.88
C ALA A 316 17.89 -16.93 -15.67
N TRP A 317 18.51 -16.83 -14.49
CA TRP A 317 19.51 -15.82 -14.21
C TRP A 317 20.72 -15.88 -15.17
N ASP A 318 21.26 -17.07 -15.38
CA ASP A 318 22.41 -17.31 -16.25
C ASP A 318 22.11 -16.96 -17.72
N SER A 319 20.85 -17.07 -18.13
CA SER A 319 20.38 -16.63 -19.45
C SER A 319 20.19 -15.11 -19.59
N GLY A 320 20.44 -14.34 -18.52
CA GLY A 320 20.24 -12.89 -18.47
C GLY A 320 18.82 -12.46 -18.13
N ASN A 321 17.93 -13.39 -17.76
CA ASN A 321 16.58 -13.04 -17.32
C ASN A 321 16.62 -12.46 -15.90
N ARG A 322 15.95 -11.32 -15.69
CA ARG A 322 15.96 -10.57 -14.42
C ARG A 322 14.95 -11.07 -13.37
N LEU A 323 14.25 -12.18 -13.62
CA LEU A 323 13.20 -12.69 -12.73
C LEU A 323 13.68 -12.77 -11.28
N VAL A 324 14.82 -13.41 -11.02
CA VAL A 324 15.31 -13.67 -9.65
C VAL A 324 15.62 -12.37 -8.89
N SER A 325 16.08 -11.30 -9.57
CA SER A 325 16.32 -9.99 -8.94
C SER A 325 15.02 -9.26 -8.59
N MET A 326 13.93 -9.60 -9.26
CA MET A 326 12.64 -8.93 -9.14
C MET A 326 11.70 -9.64 -8.16
N LEU A 327 12.04 -10.86 -7.72
CA LEU A 327 11.21 -11.63 -6.80
C LEU A 327 11.14 -10.98 -5.42
N ASP A 328 9.92 -10.71 -4.95
CA ASP A 328 9.67 -10.28 -3.57
C ASP A 328 9.60 -11.46 -2.60
N GLU A 329 9.64 -11.18 -1.30
CA GLU A 329 9.58 -12.21 -0.26
C GLU A 329 8.30 -13.07 -0.33
N GLY A 330 7.19 -12.49 -0.80
CA GLY A 330 5.94 -13.22 -1.01
C GLY A 330 6.07 -14.28 -2.09
N SER A 331 6.71 -13.94 -3.20
CA SER A 331 6.94 -14.84 -4.34
C SER A 331 7.95 -15.93 -3.98
N TRP A 332 9.05 -15.58 -3.29
CA TRP A 332 9.98 -16.57 -2.75
C TRP A 332 9.29 -17.54 -1.81
N LYS A 333 8.51 -17.04 -0.85
CA LYS A 333 7.76 -17.87 0.08
C LYS A 333 6.79 -18.79 -0.64
N ALA A 334 6.07 -18.30 -1.65
CA ALA A 334 5.17 -19.13 -2.45
C ALA A 334 5.92 -20.31 -3.10
N LEU A 335 7.10 -20.07 -3.68
CA LEU A 335 7.92 -21.14 -4.27
C LEU A 335 8.38 -22.19 -3.25
N THR A 336 8.59 -21.83 -1.98
CA THR A 336 8.91 -22.80 -0.91
C THR A 336 7.74 -23.72 -0.52
N GLU A 337 6.51 -23.31 -0.85
CA GLU A 337 5.29 -24.04 -0.49
C GLU A 337 4.78 -24.91 -1.66
N MET A 338 5.39 -24.79 -2.84
CA MET A 338 5.02 -25.55 -4.02
C MET A 338 5.72 -26.89 -4.10
N GLU A 339 5.03 -27.88 -4.67
CA GLU A 339 5.66 -29.12 -5.12
C GLU A 339 6.73 -28.81 -6.19
N ALA A 340 7.84 -29.53 -6.16
CA ALA A 340 9.00 -29.27 -7.02
C ALA A 340 8.67 -29.22 -8.52
N SER A 341 7.80 -30.13 -8.98
CA SER A 341 7.32 -30.21 -10.37
C SER A 341 6.52 -28.95 -10.78
N HIS A 342 5.55 -28.55 -9.96
CA HIS A 342 4.72 -27.38 -10.19
C HIS A 342 5.50 -26.07 -10.07
N GLY A 343 6.35 -25.94 -9.05
CA GLY A 343 7.19 -24.76 -8.87
C GLY A 343 8.13 -24.54 -10.06
N GLN A 344 8.67 -25.61 -10.64
CA GLN A 344 9.53 -25.53 -11.82
C GLN A 344 8.75 -25.06 -13.06
N GLN A 345 7.52 -25.55 -13.25
CA GLN A 345 6.65 -25.10 -14.34
C GLN A 345 6.26 -23.63 -14.20
N VAL A 346 5.92 -23.18 -12.98
CA VAL A 346 5.64 -21.76 -12.69
C VAL A 346 6.82 -20.89 -13.09
N VAL A 347 8.04 -21.24 -12.66
CA VAL A 347 9.24 -20.46 -12.99
C VAL A 347 9.44 -20.39 -14.51
N ASN A 348 9.32 -21.52 -15.22
CA ASN A 348 9.47 -21.55 -16.67
C ASN A 348 8.43 -20.66 -17.39
N GLU A 349 7.15 -20.72 -16.99
CA GLU A 349 6.07 -19.93 -17.58
C GLU A 349 6.28 -18.42 -17.34
N VAL A 350 6.74 -18.04 -16.14
CA VAL A 350 7.05 -16.63 -15.82
C VAL A 350 8.26 -16.15 -16.61
N VAL A 351 9.31 -16.96 -16.74
CA VAL A 351 10.52 -16.63 -17.54
C VAL A 351 10.15 -16.43 -19.01
N GLU A 352 9.33 -17.32 -19.57
CA GLU A 352 8.84 -17.20 -20.95
C GLU A 352 8.02 -15.93 -21.15
N ALA A 353 7.07 -15.64 -20.24
CA ALA A 353 6.25 -14.44 -20.31
C ALA A 353 7.08 -13.15 -20.15
N MET A 354 8.14 -13.17 -19.34
CA MET A 354 9.10 -12.05 -19.22
C MET A 354 9.92 -11.85 -20.49
N ASN A 355 10.44 -12.92 -21.08
CA ASN A 355 11.21 -12.85 -22.32
C ASN A 355 10.36 -12.29 -23.48
N ASN A 356 9.07 -12.61 -23.48
CA ASN A 356 8.10 -12.09 -24.45
C ASN A 356 7.57 -10.68 -24.11
N GLN A 357 8.03 -10.05 -23.03
CA GLN A 357 7.57 -8.74 -22.53
C GLN A 357 6.04 -8.68 -22.31
N GLN A 358 5.40 -9.82 -22.03
CA GLN A 358 3.95 -9.92 -21.85
C GLN A 358 3.49 -9.50 -20.45
N ILE A 359 4.42 -9.36 -19.51
CA ILE A 359 4.11 -9.09 -18.10
C ILE A 359 4.80 -7.82 -17.63
N ARG A 360 4.04 -6.94 -16.96
CA ARG A 360 4.56 -5.72 -16.32
C ARG A 360 4.98 -5.95 -14.87
N ASN A 361 4.35 -6.91 -14.20
CA ASN A 361 4.59 -7.24 -12.80
C ASN A 361 4.80 -8.75 -12.65
N SER A 362 6.07 -9.16 -12.55
CA SER A 362 6.48 -10.57 -12.46
C SER A 362 5.98 -11.25 -11.19
N ASN A 363 6.01 -10.59 -10.03
CA ASN A 363 5.52 -11.13 -8.76
C ASN A 363 4.02 -11.46 -8.81
N ALA A 364 3.21 -10.51 -9.28
CA ALA A 364 1.77 -10.71 -9.41
C ALA A 364 1.44 -11.85 -10.39
N PHE A 365 2.16 -11.92 -11.51
CA PHE A 365 2.00 -12.98 -12.50
C PHE A 365 2.40 -14.35 -11.93
N LEU A 366 3.57 -14.44 -11.29
CA LEU A 366 4.04 -15.67 -10.63
C LEU A 366 3.03 -16.18 -9.61
N ILE A 367 2.51 -15.32 -8.73
CA ILE A 367 1.50 -15.71 -7.75
C ILE A 367 0.21 -16.17 -8.43
N SER A 368 -0.19 -15.56 -9.55
CA SER A 368 -1.35 -15.99 -10.33
C SER A 368 -1.17 -17.39 -10.92
N VAL A 369 0.00 -17.67 -11.51
CA VAL A 369 0.33 -18.99 -12.07
C VAL A 369 0.46 -20.03 -10.95
N ALA A 370 1.15 -19.71 -9.86
CA ALA A 370 1.27 -20.58 -8.69
C ALA A 370 -0.09 -20.96 -8.11
N LYS A 371 -1.02 -19.99 -7.98
CA LYS A 371 -2.40 -20.25 -7.55
C LYS A 371 -3.10 -21.23 -8.47
N LYS A 372 -2.96 -21.10 -9.80
CA LYS A 372 -3.56 -22.02 -10.78
C LYS A 372 -3.13 -23.47 -10.53
N PHE A 373 -1.85 -23.70 -10.20
CA PHE A 373 -1.35 -25.05 -9.87
C PHE A 373 -1.84 -25.55 -8.50
N LEU A 374 -1.86 -24.68 -7.49
CA LEU A 374 -2.34 -25.03 -6.14
C LEU A 374 -3.85 -25.31 -6.12
N THR A 375 -4.65 -24.59 -6.91
CA THR A 375 -6.10 -24.82 -7.02
C THR A 375 -6.46 -25.92 -8.02
N GLY A 376 -5.63 -26.10 -9.05
CA GLY A 376 -5.88 -26.99 -10.18
C GLY A 376 -5.67 -28.47 -9.88
N SER A 377 -4.90 -28.82 -8.83
CA SER A 377 -4.65 -30.24 -8.50
C SER A 377 -5.87 -30.96 -7.91
N VAL A 378 -6.94 -30.25 -7.56
CA VAL A 378 -8.18 -30.84 -7.00
C VAL A 378 -9.20 -31.20 -8.10
N SER A 379 -8.89 -30.94 -9.38
CA SER A 379 -9.74 -31.34 -10.50
C SER A 379 -8.99 -32.28 -11.43
N SER A 380 -8.55 -33.43 -10.91
CA SER A 380 -8.16 -34.55 -11.76
C SER A 380 -9.46 -35.17 -12.31
N PRO A 381 -9.71 -35.15 -13.63
CA PRO A 381 -10.86 -35.81 -14.22
C PRO A 381 -10.62 -37.31 -14.15
N GLY A 382 -11.30 -37.96 -13.21
CA GLY A 382 -11.23 -39.39 -13.02
C GLY A 382 -11.57 -40.14 -14.31
N ALA A 383 -10.62 -40.96 -14.74
CA ALA A 383 -10.87 -42.11 -15.59
C ALA A 383 -11.90 -43.04 -14.92
N GLY A 384 -12.94 -43.43 -15.65
CA GLY A 384 -13.84 -44.51 -15.25
C GLY A 384 -15.17 -44.50 -16.00
N GLY A 385 -15.41 -45.53 -16.82
CA GLY A 385 -16.77 -45.95 -17.18
C GLY A 385 -17.12 -45.96 -18.66
N SER A 386 -16.52 -46.88 -19.42
CA SER A 386 -17.20 -47.50 -20.56
C SER A 386 -18.47 -48.21 -20.09
N PHE A 387 -19.52 -48.21 -20.94
CA PHE A 387 -20.78 -48.98 -20.96
C PHE A 387 -22.07 -48.14 -20.82
N GLY A 388 -22.95 -48.28 -21.83
CA GLY A 388 -24.41 -48.21 -21.64
C GLY A 388 -25.14 -47.14 -22.43
N ALA A 389 -25.70 -47.54 -23.56
CA ALA A 389 -26.74 -46.82 -24.28
C ALA A 389 -28.03 -46.66 -23.44
N GLY A 390 -28.74 -45.55 -23.60
CA GLY A 390 -30.12 -45.40 -23.14
C GLY A 390 -30.61 -43.94 -23.06
N PRO A 391 -31.72 -43.57 -23.73
CA PRO A 391 -32.32 -42.24 -23.62
C PRO A 391 -33.33 -42.23 -22.46
N GLY A 392 -33.16 -41.32 -21.50
CA GLY A 392 -33.99 -41.29 -20.29
C GLY A 392 -34.22 -39.88 -19.77
N TYR A 393 -35.48 -39.47 -19.84
CA TYR A 393 -36.06 -38.25 -19.28
C TYR A 393 -35.80 -38.07 -17.78
N GLY A 394 -35.66 -36.79 -17.38
CA GLY A 394 -36.44 -36.24 -16.26
C GLY A 394 -35.85 -36.33 -14.85
N GLY A 395 -35.67 -35.15 -14.25
CA GLY A 395 -36.24 -34.89 -12.93
C GLY A 395 -35.31 -35.02 -11.72
N GLY A 396 -34.87 -33.86 -11.23
CA GLY A 396 -34.99 -33.48 -9.82
C GLY A 396 -33.98 -34.06 -8.82
N GLY A 397 -33.35 -33.17 -8.04
CA GLY A 397 -32.90 -33.55 -6.71
C GLY A 397 -31.75 -32.74 -6.12
N PHE A 398 -32.10 -31.85 -5.20
CA PHE A 398 -31.44 -31.53 -3.93
C PHE A 398 -29.93 -31.20 -3.87
N GLY A 399 -29.68 -30.01 -3.30
CA GLY A 399 -28.85 -29.93 -2.09
C GLY A 399 -27.50 -29.26 -2.22
N GLY A 400 -27.17 -28.44 -1.22
CA GLY A 400 -25.77 -28.16 -0.87
C GLY A 400 -25.45 -26.68 -0.78
N GLY A 401 -25.56 -26.12 0.42
CA GLY A 401 -25.20 -24.73 0.68
C GLY A 401 -23.72 -24.42 0.49
N GLY A 402 -23.41 -23.12 0.56
CA GLY A 402 -22.17 -22.69 1.20
C GLY A 402 -21.28 -21.76 0.37
N PHE A 403 -21.17 -20.54 0.90
CA PHE A 403 -19.99 -19.68 0.88
C PHE A 403 -19.62 -18.94 -0.42
N GLY A 404 -19.74 -17.61 -0.32
CA GLY A 404 -18.58 -16.74 -0.34
C GLY A 404 -17.73 -16.75 -1.61
N GLY A 405 -18.13 -15.96 -2.59
CA GLY A 405 -17.33 -15.72 -3.79
C GLY A 405 -17.28 -14.23 -4.13
N GLY A 406 -16.32 -13.53 -3.55
CA GLY A 406 -15.87 -12.23 -4.04
C GLY A 406 -15.02 -12.43 -5.29
N TYR A 407 -15.43 -11.82 -6.39
CA TYR A 407 -14.70 -11.74 -7.65
C TYR A 407 -14.64 -10.23 -7.98
N GLY A 408 -13.49 -9.53 -8.09
CA GLY A 408 -12.22 -9.94 -8.69
C GLY A 408 -12.47 -10.18 -10.17
N GLY A 409 -12.51 -9.21 -11.07
CA GLY A 409 -11.46 -8.24 -11.39
C GLY A 409 -11.18 -8.40 -12.89
N GLY A 410 -11.46 -7.39 -13.70
CA GLY A 410 -11.17 -7.40 -15.13
C GLY A 410 -11.40 -6.01 -15.72
N GLY A 411 -10.36 -5.44 -16.33
CA GLY A 411 -10.42 -4.13 -16.97
C GLY A 411 -9.09 -3.38 -16.87
N GLY A 412 -8.06 -3.92 -17.52
CA GLY A 412 -6.89 -3.16 -17.95
C GLY A 412 -7.04 -2.92 -19.45
N GLY A 413 -7.03 -1.66 -19.86
CA GLY A 413 -6.99 -1.24 -21.26
C GLY A 413 -6.01 -0.08 -21.37
N GLY A 414 -5.08 -0.18 -22.33
CA GLY A 414 -4.15 0.91 -22.65
C GLY A 414 -2.73 0.43 -22.95
N GLY A 415 -2.57 -0.46 -23.93
CA GLY A 415 -1.27 -0.74 -24.55
C GLY A 415 -1.46 -0.68 -26.06
N GLY A 416 -0.82 0.28 -26.71
CA GLY A 416 -0.87 0.45 -28.16
C GLY A 416 -0.29 -0.76 -28.87
N GLY A 417 -1.17 -1.68 -29.27
CA GLY A 417 -0.86 -2.75 -30.19
C GLY A 417 -1.09 -2.28 -31.61
N GLN A 418 -0.31 -2.83 -32.54
CA GLN A 418 -0.45 -2.75 -33.99
C GLN A 418 -1.92 -2.76 -34.42
N LYS A 419 -2.27 -2.14 -35.55
CA LYS A 419 -3.58 -2.29 -36.23
C LYS A 419 -3.81 -3.75 -36.63
N GLY A 420 -4.00 -4.62 -35.65
CA GLY A 420 -4.51 -5.95 -35.80
C GLY A 420 -5.93 -5.85 -36.30
N VAL A 421 -6.35 -6.89 -37.01
CA VAL A 421 -7.72 -7.04 -37.48
C VAL A 421 -8.66 -6.81 -36.28
N PRO A 422 -9.70 -5.95 -36.40
CA PRO A 422 -10.63 -5.69 -35.31
C PRO A 422 -11.09 -6.99 -34.66
N ALA A 423 -11.02 -7.10 -33.34
CA ALA A 423 -11.36 -8.33 -32.63
C ALA A 423 -12.78 -8.81 -32.98
N LEU A 424 -13.67 -7.88 -33.33
CA LEU A 424 -15.01 -8.13 -33.85
C LEU A 424 -15.04 -9.12 -35.03
N ASN A 425 -14.04 -9.09 -35.92
CA ASN A 425 -13.96 -9.99 -37.08
C ASN A 425 -13.75 -11.47 -36.69
N LYS A 426 -13.41 -11.74 -35.42
CA LYS A 426 -13.35 -13.11 -34.90
C LYS A 426 -14.75 -13.67 -34.63
N LEU A 427 -15.79 -12.83 -34.51
CA LEU A 427 -17.18 -13.28 -34.46
C LEU A 427 -17.63 -13.71 -35.86
N GLN A 428 -18.08 -14.96 -36.00
CA GLN A 428 -18.53 -15.52 -37.28
C GLN A 428 -20.06 -15.68 -37.29
N GLY A 429 -20.63 -15.83 -38.49
CA GLY A 429 -22.04 -16.15 -38.69
C GLY A 429 -23.01 -15.06 -38.21
N VAL A 430 -24.14 -15.48 -37.64
CA VAL A 430 -25.23 -14.59 -37.21
C VAL A 430 -24.77 -13.65 -36.09
N LEU A 431 -23.90 -14.14 -35.19
CA LEU A 431 -23.37 -13.34 -34.09
C LEU A 431 -22.50 -12.17 -34.57
N GLY A 432 -21.64 -12.41 -35.56
CA GLY A 432 -20.82 -11.36 -36.17
C GLY A 432 -21.67 -10.31 -36.89
N GLN A 433 -22.65 -10.76 -37.68
CA GLN A 433 -23.60 -9.86 -38.35
C GLN A 433 -24.37 -9.00 -37.35
N ARG A 434 -24.87 -9.62 -36.26
CA ARG A 434 -25.65 -8.91 -35.25
C ARG A 434 -24.82 -7.85 -34.52
N ALA A 435 -23.55 -8.13 -34.24
CA ALA A 435 -22.65 -7.16 -33.62
C ALA A 435 -22.34 -5.98 -34.56
N GLN A 436 -22.21 -6.24 -35.87
CA GLN A 436 -22.03 -5.21 -36.88
C GLN A 436 -23.28 -4.33 -37.03
N ASP A 437 -24.48 -4.92 -37.07
CA ASP A 437 -25.74 -4.19 -37.12
C ASP A 437 -25.90 -3.26 -35.91
N LEU A 438 -25.51 -3.75 -34.73
CA LEU A 438 -25.55 -2.98 -33.48
C LEU A 438 -24.60 -1.77 -33.53
N LEU A 439 -23.40 -1.92 -34.12
CA LEU A 439 -22.47 -0.81 -34.35
C LEU A 439 -23.03 0.24 -35.31
N VAL A 440 -23.73 -0.18 -36.36
CA VAL A 440 -24.40 0.73 -37.29
C VAL A 440 -25.53 1.49 -36.59
N GLN A 441 -26.39 0.75 -35.86
CA GLN A 441 -27.54 1.30 -35.15
C GLN A 441 -27.14 2.31 -34.06
N HIS A 442 -26.04 2.05 -33.34
CA HIS A 442 -25.56 2.90 -32.24
C HIS A 442 -24.23 3.59 -32.55
N SER A 443 -23.97 3.91 -33.82
CA SER A 443 -22.69 4.49 -34.29
C SER A 443 -22.25 5.79 -33.60
N HIS A 444 -23.19 6.51 -32.98
CA HIS A 444 -22.90 7.72 -32.19
C HIS A 444 -22.27 7.43 -30.82
N VAL A 445 -22.39 6.20 -30.28
CA VAL A 445 -21.84 5.81 -28.97
C VAL A 445 -20.97 4.55 -29.04
N LEU A 446 -21.37 3.53 -29.81
CA LEU A 446 -20.61 2.31 -30.00
C LEU A 446 -19.56 2.47 -31.10
N ARG A 447 -18.39 1.86 -30.87
CA ARG A 447 -17.26 1.79 -31.81
C ARG A 447 -16.70 0.38 -31.76
N ASP A 448 -16.01 -0.04 -32.81
CA ASP A 448 -15.41 -1.37 -32.91
C ASP A 448 -14.45 -1.65 -31.74
N SER A 449 -13.77 -0.62 -31.23
CA SER A 449 -12.87 -0.70 -30.07
C SER A 449 -13.58 -1.06 -28.76
N HIS A 450 -14.91 -0.98 -28.70
CA HIS A 450 -15.68 -1.41 -27.53
C HIS A 450 -15.90 -2.93 -27.49
N PHE A 451 -15.69 -3.61 -28.61
CA PHE A 451 -15.64 -5.07 -28.70
C PHE A 451 -14.19 -5.52 -28.70
N ASP A 452 -13.51 -5.33 -27.57
CA ASP A 452 -12.13 -5.78 -27.40
C ASP A 452 -12.02 -7.33 -27.43
N GLU A 453 -10.79 -7.84 -27.43
CA GLU A 453 -10.54 -9.29 -27.47
C GLU A 453 -11.18 -10.05 -26.32
N VAL A 454 -11.31 -9.40 -25.14
CA VAL A 454 -11.90 -10.03 -23.96
C VAL A 454 -13.40 -10.14 -24.16
N VAL A 455 -14.09 -9.07 -24.55
CA VAL A 455 -15.53 -9.08 -24.84
C VAL A 455 -15.86 -10.13 -25.90
N VAL A 456 -15.13 -10.13 -27.02
CA VAL A 456 -15.34 -11.07 -28.12
C VAL A 456 -15.10 -12.52 -27.68
N SER A 457 -13.98 -12.80 -26.99
CA SER A 457 -13.70 -14.14 -26.47
C SER A 457 -14.78 -14.63 -25.50
N GLN A 458 -15.35 -13.72 -24.70
CA GLN A 458 -16.36 -14.08 -23.71
C GLN A 458 -17.74 -14.31 -24.35
N LEU A 459 -18.08 -13.57 -25.42
CA LEU A 459 -19.26 -13.83 -26.26
C LEU A 459 -19.16 -15.18 -26.99
N GLN A 460 -17.98 -15.57 -27.47
CA GLN A 460 -17.77 -16.88 -28.11
C GLN A 460 -17.89 -18.06 -27.14
N LYS A 461 -17.66 -17.83 -25.84
CA LYS A 461 -17.78 -18.85 -24.79
C LYS A 461 -19.23 -19.08 -24.33
N LEU A 462 -20.15 -18.20 -24.67
CA LEU A 462 -21.56 -18.36 -24.39
C LEU A 462 -22.22 -19.20 -25.50
N PRO A 463 -23.30 -19.96 -25.20
CA PRO A 463 -24.15 -20.52 -26.24
C PRO A 463 -24.64 -19.42 -27.18
N GLU A 464 -24.67 -19.68 -28.48
CA GLU A 464 -24.93 -18.65 -29.50
C GLU A 464 -26.21 -17.84 -29.24
N HIS A 465 -27.30 -18.51 -28.82
CA HIS A 465 -28.54 -17.85 -28.48
C HIS A 465 -28.41 -16.88 -27.30
N GLU A 466 -27.58 -17.17 -26.29
CA GLU A 466 -27.34 -16.25 -25.18
C GLU A 466 -26.47 -15.08 -25.60
N SER A 467 -25.48 -15.30 -26.47
CA SER A 467 -24.66 -14.24 -27.02
C SER A 467 -25.50 -13.25 -27.84
N LEU A 468 -26.47 -13.75 -28.61
CA LEU A 468 -27.42 -12.91 -29.35
C LEU A 468 -28.32 -12.10 -28.40
N GLU A 469 -28.80 -12.70 -27.31
CA GLU A 469 -29.57 -12.01 -26.27
C GLU A 469 -28.76 -10.91 -25.56
N VAL A 470 -27.48 -11.16 -25.27
CA VAL A 470 -26.56 -10.14 -24.73
C VAL A 470 -26.47 -8.95 -25.69
N LEU A 471 -26.26 -9.18 -26.99
CA LEU A 471 -26.19 -8.10 -27.98
C LEU A 471 -27.54 -7.36 -28.12
N ALA A 472 -28.66 -8.09 -28.03
CA ALA A 472 -29.99 -7.48 -28.04
C ALA A 472 -30.25 -6.62 -26.80
N GLU A 473 -29.79 -7.04 -25.61
CA GLU A 473 -29.85 -6.23 -24.39
C GLU A 473 -29.00 -4.96 -24.52
N VAL A 474 -27.77 -5.06 -25.04
CA VAL A 474 -26.93 -3.88 -25.29
C VAL A 474 -27.63 -2.87 -26.21
N GLY A 475 -28.33 -3.33 -27.26
CA GLY A 475 -29.08 -2.46 -28.17
C GLY A 475 -30.39 -1.90 -27.62
N ARG A 476 -30.97 -2.51 -26.59
CA ARG A 476 -32.16 -1.98 -25.90
C ARG A 476 -31.81 -0.85 -24.91
N HIS A 477 -30.57 -0.83 -24.41
CA HIS A 477 -30.16 0.13 -23.39
C HIS A 477 -29.63 1.42 -24.00
N GLU A 478 -29.98 2.56 -23.39
CA GLU A 478 -29.38 3.85 -23.72
C GLU A 478 -27.94 3.88 -23.20
N LEU A 479 -26.97 3.85 -24.12
CA LEU A 479 -25.54 3.82 -23.78
C LEU A 479 -24.97 5.23 -23.51
N VAL A 480 -25.79 6.27 -23.66
CA VAL A 480 -25.40 7.66 -23.38
C VAL A 480 -25.06 7.80 -21.89
N GLY A 481 -23.84 8.25 -21.60
CA GLY A 481 -23.34 8.40 -20.22
C GLY A 481 -22.63 7.17 -19.65
N VAL A 482 -22.58 6.04 -20.36
CA VAL A 482 -21.77 4.88 -19.96
C VAL A 482 -20.29 5.18 -20.17
N LYS A 483 -19.56 5.43 -19.08
CA LYS A 483 -18.12 5.81 -19.13
C LYS A 483 -17.20 4.70 -19.66
N ASN A 484 -17.57 3.44 -19.52
CA ASN A 484 -16.77 2.28 -19.93
C ASN A 484 -17.66 1.18 -20.53
N ILE A 485 -17.84 1.25 -21.85
CA ILE A 485 -18.72 0.36 -22.61
C ILE A 485 -18.24 -1.10 -22.60
N PRO A 486 -16.94 -1.43 -22.80
CA PRO A 486 -16.47 -2.82 -22.67
C PRO A 486 -16.83 -3.45 -21.32
N ALA A 487 -16.62 -2.72 -20.21
CA ALA A 487 -16.97 -3.19 -18.88
C ALA A 487 -18.49 -3.38 -18.70
N TYR A 488 -19.29 -2.51 -19.30
CA TYR A 488 -20.74 -2.62 -19.31
C TYR A 488 -21.22 -3.87 -20.06
N ILE A 489 -20.72 -4.11 -21.28
CA ILE A 489 -21.01 -5.33 -22.06
C ILE A 489 -20.59 -6.57 -21.28
N MET A 490 -19.40 -6.56 -20.68
CA MET A 490 -18.92 -7.64 -19.80
C MET A 490 -19.84 -7.87 -18.59
N GLY A 491 -20.44 -6.81 -18.03
CA GLY A 491 -21.42 -6.91 -16.96
C GLY A 491 -22.67 -7.71 -17.36
N ILE A 492 -23.16 -7.50 -18.58
CA ILE A 492 -24.28 -8.25 -19.16
C ILE A 492 -23.87 -9.70 -19.42
N ILE A 493 -22.73 -9.93 -20.08
CA ILE A 493 -22.18 -11.29 -20.32
C ILE A 493 -22.08 -12.08 -19.02
N ASN A 494 -21.50 -11.49 -17.97
CA ASN A 494 -21.33 -12.14 -16.67
C ASN A 494 -22.67 -12.42 -15.97
N ARG A 495 -23.74 -11.70 -16.32
CA ARG A 495 -25.09 -11.97 -15.81
C ARG A 495 -25.67 -13.24 -16.45
N TYR A 496 -25.55 -13.37 -17.77
CA TYR A 496 -25.97 -14.56 -18.50
C TYR A 496 -25.17 -15.80 -18.08
N LYS A 497 -23.85 -15.68 -17.91
CA LYS A 497 -23.00 -16.78 -17.40
C LYS A 497 -23.41 -17.30 -16.02
N ARG A 498 -24.01 -16.45 -15.19
CA ARG A 498 -24.47 -16.80 -13.84
C ARG A 498 -25.91 -17.36 -13.82
N GLY A 499 -26.55 -17.49 -14.98
CA GLY A 499 -27.97 -17.84 -15.06
C GLY A 499 -28.87 -16.78 -14.44
N GLY A 500 -28.43 -15.51 -14.39
CA GLY A 500 -29.21 -14.42 -13.82
C GLY A 500 -30.51 -14.17 -14.57
N ALA A 501 -31.50 -13.59 -13.88
CA ALA A 501 -32.80 -13.28 -14.46
C ALA A 501 -32.65 -12.44 -15.75
N ARG A 502 -33.27 -12.91 -16.84
CA ARG A 502 -33.29 -12.25 -18.14
C ARG A 502 -34.22 -11.04 -18.05
N PRO A 503 -33.79 -9.82 -18.38
CA PRO A 503 -34.66 -8.66 -18.33
C PRO A 503 -35.75 -8.77 -19.41
N GLY A 504 -36.96 -9.16 -18.98
CA GLY A 504 -38.16 -9.19 -19.82
C GLY A 504 -38.90 -10.54 -19.92
N TYR A 505 -38.73 -11.46 -18.95
CA TYR A 505 -39.66 -12.59 -18.74
C TYR A 505 -40.31 -12.52 -17.38
#